data_AF-A0A1Y2HD66-F1
#
_entry.id   AF-A0A1Y2HD66-F1
#
_cell.length_a   1.000
_cell.length_b   1.000
_cell.length_c   1.000
_cell.angle_alpha   90.00
_cell.angle_beta   90.00
_cell.angle_gamma   90.00
#
_symmetry.space_group_name_H-M   'P 1'
#
loop_
_entity.id
_entity.type
_entity.pdbx_description
1 polymer ?
#
loop_
_entity_poly.entity_id
_entity_poly.type
_entity_poly.pdbx_seq_one_letter_code
_entity_poly.pdbx_strand_id
1 'polypeptide(L)' 'TVLALPWHENATSATTDVQVNGDAVRLDQLGPLVINSDGTMSRIANWAEMSEIERATTMRVLVKRNR' A
#
# COMPACT_ATOMS: atom_id res chain seq x y z
N THR A 1 17.50 0.65 32.72
CA THR A 1 16.55 -0.36 32.21
C THR A 1 16.03 0.11 30.88
N VAL A 2 16.55 -0.43 29.77
CA VAL A 2 16.12 -0.08 28.41
C VAL A 2 14.87 -0.88 28.08
N LEU A 3 13.72 -0.22 27.98
CA LEU A 3 12.50 -0.80 27.41
C LEU A 3 12.62 -0.75 25.89
N ALA A 4 13.05 -1.85 25.28
CA ALA A 4 12.92 -2.03 23.84
C ALA A 4 11.45 -2.28 23.52
N LEU A 5 10.91 -1.51 22.57
CA LEU A 5 9.57 -1.74 22.04
C LEU A 5 9.54 -3.11 21.35
N PRO A 6 8.44 -3.88 21.48
CA PRO A 6 8.31 -5.15 20.80
C PRO A 6 8.42 -4.91 19.30
N TRP A 7 9.44 -5.50 18.68
CA TRP A 7 9.50 -5.63 17.23
C TRP A 7 8.23 -6.40 16.82
N HIS A 8 7.42 -5.85 15.92
CA HIS A 8 6.35 -6.65 15.34
C HIS A 8 6.98 -7.49 14.25
N GLU A 9 6.98 -8.80 14.46
CA GLU A 9 7.32 -9.76 13.44
C GLU A 9 6.39 -9.58 12.23
N ASN A 10 7.02 -9.42 11.06
CA ASN A 10 6.47 -9.62 9.72
C ASN A 10 4.97 -9.33 9.59
N ALA A 11 4.64 -8.14 9.09
CA ALA A 11 3.30 -7.81 8.61
C ALA A 11 2.89 -8.82 7.53
N THR A 12 2.37 -9.95 7.97
CA THR A 12 1.63 -10.89 7.15
C THR A 12 0.54 -10.06 6.52
N SER A 13 0.45 -10.07 5.20
CA SER A 13 -0.53 -9.34 4.39
C SER A 13 -1.95 -9.69 4.86
N ALA A 14 -2.39 -9.07 5.95
CA ALA A 14 -3.71 -9.22 6.49
C ALA A 14 -4.60 -8.34 5.61
N THR A 15 -5.25 -8.99 4.64
CA THR A 15 -6.33 -8.40 3.83
C THR A 15 -7.36 -7.82 4.80
N THR A 16 -7.26 -6.52 5.05
CA THR A 16 -8.13 -5.82 5.98
C THR A 16 -9.39 -5.45 5.21
N ASP A 17 -10.43 -6.26 5.31
CA ASP A 17 -11.73 -5.94 4.71
C ASP A 17 -12.26 -4.63 5.33
N VAL A 18 -12.22 -3.54 4.55
CA VAL A 18 -12.77 -2.24 4.95
C VAL A 18 -14.09 -2.08 4.22
N GLN A 19 -15.20 -2.10 4.96
CA GLN A 19 -16.51 -1.84 4.39
C GLN A 19 -16.66 -0.35 4.07
N VAL A 20 -16.87 -0.04 2.79
CA VAL A 20 -17.22 1.30 2.31
C VAL A 20 -18.54 1.17 1.57
N ASN A 21 -19.61 1.79 2.08
CA ASN A 21 -20.94 1.81 1.47
C ASN A 21 -21.60 0.43 1.22
N GLY A 22 -21.29 -0.59 2.02
CA GLY A 22 -21.99 -1.88 2.02
C GLY A 22 -21.41 -2.96 1.10
N ASP A 23 -20.43 -2.62 0.26
CA ASP A 23 -19.68 -3.61 -0.52
C ASP A 23 -18.33 -3.93 0.15
N ALA A 24 -18.06 -5.22 0.32
CA ALA A 24 -16.80 -5.74 0.81
C ALA A 24 -15.73 -5.59 -0.27
N VAL A 25 -14.96 -4.50 -0.22
CA VAL A 25 -13.81 -4.30 -1.12
C VAL A 25 -12.61 -4.98 -0.49
N ARG A 26 -12.24 -6.14 -1.03
CA ARG A 26 -10.99 -6.83 -0.67
C ARG A 26 -9.81 -5.87 -0.85
N LEU A 27 -9.13 -5.56 0.25
CA LEU A 27 -8.07 -4.54 0.29
C LEU A 27 -6.84 -4.88 -0.58
N ASP A 28 -6.72 -6.14 -1.00
CA ASP A 28 -5.66 -6.63 -1.87
C ASP A 28 -5.65 -5.93 -3.24
N GLN A 29 -6.78 -5.34 -3.63
CA GLN A 29 -6.95 -4.66 -4.93
C GLN A 29 -6.66 -3.16 -4.89
N LEU A 30 -6.27 -2.60 -3.74
CA LEU A 30 -6.07 -1.15 -3.59
C LEU A 30 -4.64 -0.68 -3.87
N GLY A 31 -3.72 -1.61 -4.08
CA GLY A 31 -2.34 -1.30 -4.49
C GLY A 31 -1.44 -0.79 -3.37
N PRO A 32 -0.24 -0.31 -3.73
CA PRO A 32 0.78 0.07 -2.76
C PRO A 32 0.45 1.40 -2.07
N LEU A 33 0.88 1.52 -0.81
CA LEU A 33 0.90 2.80 -0.09
C LEU A 33 2.13 3.59 -0.53
N VAL A 34 1.92 4.86 -0.91
CA VAL A 34 2.97 5.79 -1.33
C VAL A 34 3.22 6.80 -0.22
N ILE A 35 4.49 6.99 0.11
CA ILE A 35 4.93 8.07 1.00
C ILE A 35 5.44 9.22 0.12
N ASN A 36 4.88 10.41 0.33
CA ASN A 36 5.29 11.62 -0.35
C ASN A 36 6.48 12.27 0.35
N SER A 37 7.20 13.16 -0.34
CA SER A 37 8.37 13.84 0.22
C SER A 37 8.05 14.74 1.41
N ASP A 38 6.79 15.17 1.55
CA ASP A 38 6.28 15.95 2.69
C ASP A 38 5.89 15.08 3.90
N GLY A 39 6.07 13.76 3.82
CA GLY A 39 5.73 12.80 4.87
C GLY A 39 4.26 12.37 4.89
N THR A 40 3.42 12.90 4.00
CA THR A 40 2.03 12.44 3.86
C THR A 40 1.99 11.06 3.21
N MET A 41 0.97 10.28 3.57
CA MET A 41 0.71 8.96 3.00
C MET A 41 -0.45 9.05 2.02
N SER A 42 -0.29 8.46 0.84
CA SER A 42 -1.31 8.44 -0.21
C SER A 42 -1.39 7.05 -0.84
N ARG A 43 -2.54 6.69 -1.41
CA ARG A 43 -2.70 5.51 -2.25
C ARG A 43 -2.89 5.94 -3.70
N ILE A 44 -2.63 5.03 -4.63
CA ILE A 44 -2.93 5.27 -6.04
C ILE A 44 -4.43 5.03 -6.25
N ALA A 45 -5.19 6.11 -6.40
CA ALA A 45 -6.66 6.05 -6.43
C ALA A 45 -7.21 5.16 -7.56
N ASN A 46 -6.55 5.14 -8.72
CA ASN A 46 -6.97 4.38 -9.89
C ASN A 46 -6.27 3.00 -10.02
N TRP A 47 -5.66 2.47 -8.95
CA TRP A 47 -4.89 1.21 -9.02
C TRP A 47 -5.75 0.01 -9.47
N ALA A 48 -6.99 -0.08 -8.99
CA ALA A 48 -7.90 -1.17 -9.33
C ALA A 48 -8.28 -1.17 -10.82
N GLU A 49 -8.32 0.01 -11.44
CA GLU A 49 -8.68 0.22 -12.85
C GLU A 49 -7.49 0.01 -13.80
N MET A 50 -6.25 0.07 -13.29
CA MET A 50 -5.04 -0.14 -14.09
C MET A 50 -4.93 -1.60 -14.57
N SER A 51 -4.51 -1.74 -15.83
CA SER A 51 -4.08 -3.01 -16.40
C SER A 51 -2.75 -3.49 -15.78
N GLU A 52 -2.44 -4.78 -15.93
CA GLU A 52 -1.21 -5.36 -15.37
C GLU A 52 0.07 -4.65 -15.85
N ILE A 53 0.09 -4.20 -17.11
CA ILE A 53 1.23 -3.49 -17.71
C ILE A 53 1.43 -2.10 -17.09
N GLU A 54 0.33 -1.40 -16.80
CA GLU A 54 0.33 -0.08 -16.16
C GLU A 54 0.76 -0.19 -14.69
N ARG A 55 0.29 -1.21 -13.98
CA ARG A 55 0.72 -1.53 -12.61
C ARG A 55 2.23 -1.80 -12.56
N ALA A 56 2.75 -2.65 -13.44
CA ALA A 56 4.18 -2.96 -13.52
C ALA A 56 5.03 -1.71 -13.80
N THR A 57 4.57 -0.84 -14.68
CA THR A 57 5.24 0.43 -14.98
C THR A 57 5.23 1.37 -13.77
N THR A 58 4.08 1.48 -13.11
CA THR A 58 3.93 2.30 -11.89
C THR A 58 4.87 1.83 -10.80
N MET A 59 4.95 0.52 -10.55
CA MET A 59 5.90 -0.06 -9.59
C MET A 59 7.35 0.24 -9.94
N ARG A 60 7.72 0.11 -11.22
CA ARG A 60 9.08 0.41 -11.69
C ARG A 60 9.47 1.87 -11.45
N VAL A 61 8.55 2.81 -11.68
CA VAL A 61 8.80 4.25 -11.43
C VAL A 61 8.91 4.54 -9.94
N LEU A 62 8.03 3.96 -9.11
CA LEU A 62 8.08 4.13 -7.66
C LEU A 62 9.41 3.63 -7.07
N VAL A 63 9.88 2.46 -7.48
CA VAL A 63 11.18 1.90 -7.06
C VAL A 63 12.33 2.79 -7.53
N LYS A 64 12.28 3.30 -8.78
CA LYS A 64 13.31 4.20 -9.30
C LYS A 64 13.38 5.52 -8.51
N ARG A 65 12.22 6.07 -8.08
CA ARG A 65 12.14 7.27 -7.24
C ARG A 65 12.71 7.02 -5.84
N ASN A 66 12.68 5.78 -5.36
CA ASN A 66 13.13 5.40 -4.02
C ASN A 66 14.60 4.92 -3.98
N ARG A 67 15.33 5.00 -5.11
CA ARG A 67 16.81 4.97 -5.05
C ARG A 67 17.32 6.21 -4.37
#